data_AF-A0AA87BPM7-F1
#
_entry.id   AF-A0AA87BPM7-F1
#
_cell.length_a   1.000
_cell.length_b   1.000
_cell.length_c   1.000
_cell.angle_alpha   90.00
_cell.angle_beta   90.00
_cell.angle_gamma   90.00
#
_symmetry.space_group_name_H-M   'P 1'
#
loop_
_entity.id
_entity.type
_entity.pdbx_description
1 polymer ?
#
loop_
_entity_poly.entity_id
_entity_poly.type
_entity_poly.pdbx_seq_one_letter_code
_entity_poly.pdbx_strand_id
1 'polypeptide(L)' 'MIFLTATVLGVTAVALRSVFSIVFICMMIIGAYGVAMVLSSTAVPLMSLLLALAGYNFGVVGVVISLLVLQRPRSTQPTL' A
#
# COMPACT_ATOMS: atom_id res chain seq x y z
N MET A 1 8.67 10.07 7.37
CA MET A 1 7.56 9.51 8.19
C MET A 1 6.38 9.07 7.32
N ILE A 2 5.78 9.99 6.53
CA ILE A 2 4.63 9.72 5.63
C ILE A 2 4.80 8.49 4.70
N PHE A 3 5.95 8.32 4.05
CA PHE A 3 6.23 7.15 3.19
C PHE A 3 6.11 5.84 3.97
N LEU A 4 6.85 5.74 5.09
CA LEU A 4 6.89 4.53 5.91
C LEU A 4 5.51 4.18 6.48
N THR A 5 4.75 5.19 6.93
CA THR A 5 3.38 5.01 7.42
C THR A 5 2.47 4.48 6.31
N ALA A 6 2.56 5.04 5.10
CA ALA A 6 1.77 4.58 3.96
C ALA A 6 2.16 3.15 3.53
N THR A 7 3.44 2.80 3.58
CA THR A 7 3.92 1.43 3.34
C THR A 7 3.35 0.45 4.35
N VAL A 8 3.33 0.80 5.64
CA VAL A 8 2.71 -0.05 6.67
C VAL A 8 1.21 -0.22 6.39
N LEU A 9 0.48 0.84 6.02
CA LEU A 9 -0.93 0.76 5.63
C LEU A 9 -1.15 -0.17 4.42
N GLY A 10 -0.25 -0.14 3.43
CA GLY A 10 -0.29 -1.07 2.30
C GLY A 10 -0.10 -2.52 2.73
N VAL A 11 0.86 -2.77 3.63
CA VAL A 11 1.12 -4.11 4.19
C VAL A 11 -0.08 -4.64 4.98
N THR A 12 -0.66 -3.84 5.88
CA THR A 12 -1.84 -4.26 6.65
C THR A 12 -3.07 -4.45 5.78
N ALA A 13 -3.27 -3.62 4.75
CA ALA A 13 -4.36 -3.80 3.79
C ALA A 13 -4.28 -5.16 3.07
N VAL A 14 -3.08 -5.58 2.67
CA VAL A 14 -2.87 -6.91 2.07
C VAL A 14 -2.97 -8.02 3.11
N ALA A 15 -2.51 -7.79 4.35
CA ALA A 15 -2.66 -8.75 5.45
C ALA A 15 -4.13 -9.07 5.76
N LEU A 16 -5.02 -8.09 5.60
CA LEU A 16 -6.49 -8.28 5.69
C LEU A 16 -7.06 -9.12 4.54
N ARG A 17 -6.26 -9.47 3.52
CA ARG A 17 -6.61 -10.28 2.34
C ARG A 17 -7.88 -9.81 1.61
N SER A 18 -8.22 -8.53 1.73
CA SER A 18 -9.44 -7.96 1.16
C SER A 18 -9.11 -6.87 0.16
N VAL A 19 -9.45 -7.11 -1.11
CA VAL A 19 -9.30 -6.12 -2.20
C VAL A 19 -10.07 -4.84 -1.90
N PHE A 20 -11.22 -4.97 -1.23
CA PHE A 20 -12.02 -3.82 -0.80
C PHE A 20 -11.25 -2.94 0.19
N SER A 21 -10.57 -3.54 1.17
CA SER A 21 -9.76 -2.80 2.15
C SER A 21 -8.61 -2.05 1.47
N ILE A 22 -7.99 -2.66 0.46
CA ILE A 22 -6.91 -2.05 -0.32
C ILE A 22 -7.42 -0.77 -1.02
N VAL A 23 -8.49 -0.89 -1.79
CA VAL A 23 -9.06 0.25 -2.53
C VAL A 23 -9.57 1.33 -1.57
N PHE A 24 -10.21 0.94 -0.47
CA PHE A 24 -10.76 1.86 0.53
C PHE A 24 -9.68 2.71 1.20
N ILE A 25 -8.57 2.11 1.61
CA ILE A 25 -7.44 2.83 2.21
C ILE A 25 -6.83 3.81 1.20
N CYS A 26 -6.70 3.41 -0.06
CA CYS A 26 -6.19 4.29 -1.11
C CYS A 26 -7.10 5.51 -1.33
N MET A 27 -8.42 5.30 -1.37
CA MET A 27 -9.41 6.38 -1.43
C MET A 27 -9.37 7.29 -0.21
N MET A 28 -9.20 6.74 1.00
CA MET A 28 -9.03 7.53 2.21
C MET A 28 -7.76 8.39 2.18
N ILE A 29 -6.64 7.90 1.64
CA ILE A 29 -5.39 8.67 1.50
C ILE A 29 -5.62 9.86 0.56
N ILE A 30 -6.23 9.62 -0.60
CA ILE A 30 -6.55 10.67 -1.58
C ILE A 30 -7.53 11.67 -0.97
N GLY A 31 -8.59 11.18 -0.31
CA GLY A 31 -9.61 12.00 0.33
C GLY A 31 -9.04 12.88 1.45
N ALA A 32 -8.19 12.34 2.32
CA ALA A 32 -7.57 13.10 3.40
C ALA A 32 -6.71 14.25 2.88
N TYR A 33 -5.91 14.01 1.85
CA TYR A 33 -5.11 15.06 1.21
C TYR A 33 -5.97 16.03 0.39
N GLY A 34 -7.05 15.57 -0.25
CA GLY A 34 -8.01 16.43 -0.94
C GLY A 34 -8.73 17.38 0.02
N VAL A 35 -9.18 16.88 1.17
CA VAL A 35 -9.75 17.70 2.25
C VAL A 35 -8.72 18.66 2.81
N ALA A 36 -7.47 18.22 3.00
CA ALA A 36 -6.39 19.11 3.41
C ALA A 36 -6.13 20.22 2.38
N MET A 37 -6.23 19.94 1.07
CA MET A 37 -6.08 20.97 0.03
C MET A 37 -7.20 22.01 0.06
N VAL A 38 -8.43 21.59 0.37
CA VAL A 38 -9.58 22.51 0.45
C VAL A 38 -9.54 23.37 1.72
N LEU A 39 -9.10 22.79 2.84
CA LEU A 39 -9.08 23.46 4.15
C LEU A 39 -7.80 24.26 4.42
N SER A 40 -6.71 24.00 3.68
CA SER A 40 -5.43 24.66 3.93
C SER A 40 -5.29 25.97 3.16
N SER A 41 -4.99 27.05 3.88
CA SER A 41 -4.58 28.35 3.32
C SER A 41 -3.14 28.36 2.80
N THR A 42 -2.37 27.30 3.08
CA THR A 42 -0.99 27.10 2.62
C THR A 42 -0.92 25.95 1.64
N ALA A 43 -0.02 26.05 0.65
CA ALA A 43 0.14 25.05 -0.40
C ALA A 43 0.43 23.67 0.23
N VAL A 44 -0.53 22.74 0.10
CA VAL A 44 -0.33 21.36 0.53
C VAL A 44 0.75 20.74 -0.36
N PRO A 45 1.83 20.17 0.20
CA PRO A 45 2.91 19.63 -0.59
C PRO A 45 2.44 18.37 -1.34
N LEU A 46 2.16 18.53 -2.64
CA LEU A 46 1.82 17.45 -3.57
C LEU A 46 2.86 16.32 -3.56
N MET A 47 4.13 16.65 -3.31
CA MET A 47 5.21 15.68 -3.17
C MET A 47 4.93 14.68 -2.04
N SER A 48 4.32 15.11 -0.92
CA SER A 48 3.96 14.23 0.20
C SER A 48 2.81 13.28 -0.15
N LEU A 49 1.86 13.72 -0.98
CA LEU A 49 0.80 12.87 -1.51
C LEU A 49 1.38 11.81 -2.46
N LEU A 50 2.26 12.23 -3.38
CA LEU A 50 2.91 11.30 -4.30
C LEU A 50 3.73 10.25 -3.55
N LEU A 51 4.46 10.69 -2.51
CA LEU A 51 5.26 9.82 -1.67
C LEU A 51 4.39 8.88 -0.82
N ALA A 52 3.22 9.33 -0.35
CA ALA A 52 2.24 8.49 0.35
C ALA A 52 1.68 7.41 -0.59
N LEU A 53 1.26 7.77 -1.81
CA LEU A 53 0.79 6.80 -2.80
C LEU A 53 1.90 5.81 -3.18
N ALA A 54 3.12 6.28 -3.41
CA ALA A 54 4.26 5.42 -3.71
C ALA A 54 4.52 4.44 -2.56
N GLY A 55 4.54 4.93 -1.31
CA GLY A 55 4.73 4.10 -0.12
C GLY A 55 3.64 3.04 0.04
N TYR A 56 2.37 3.42 -0.13
CA TYR A 56 1.23 2.50 -0.08
C TYR A 56 1.35 1.38 -1.11
N ASN A 57 1.58 1.72 -2.38
CA ASN A 57 1.74 0.74 -3.45
C ASN A 57 2.98 -0.15 -3.23
N PHE A 58 4.07 0.41 -2.74
CA PHE A 58 5.28 -0.37 -2.39
C PHE A 58 4.99 -1.40 -1.29
N GLY A 59 4.20 -1.02 -0.27
CA GLY A 59 3.75 -1.95 0.78
C GLY A 59 2.90 -3.08 0.23
N VAL A 60 1.94 -2.78 -0.65
CA VAL A 60 1.08 -3.77 -1.29
C VAL A 60 1.91 -4.74 -2.14
N VAL A 61 2.73 -4.21 -3.05
CA VAL A 61 3.59 -5.01 -3.95
C VAL A 61 4.60 -5.84 -3.16
N GLY A 62 5.20 -5.29 -2.12
CA GLY A 62 6.16 -6.00 -1.27
C GLY A 62 5.56 -7.23 -0.59
N VAL A 63 4.30 -7.15 -0.13
CA VAL A 63 3.60 -8.32 0.42
C VAL A 63 3.29 -9.34 -0.67
N VAL A 64 2.81 -8.92 -1.83
CA VAL A 64 2.53 -9.85 -2.94
C VAL A 64 3.80 -10.58 -3.38
N ILE A 65 4.92 -9.87 -3.55
CA ILE A 65 6.21 -10.48 -3.89
C ILE A 65 6.64 -11.46 -2.79
N SER A 66 6.53 -11.07 -1.52
CA SER A 66 6.87 -11.95 -0.40
C SER A 66 6.03 -13.23 -0.40
N LEU A 67 4.72 -13.12 -0.65
CA LEU A 67 3.84 -14.26 -0.78
C LEU A 67 4.23 -15.15 -1.97
N LEU A 68 4.56 -14.58 -3.13
CA LEU A 68 5.02 -15.34 -4.30
C LEU A 68 6.35 -16.07 -4.04
N VAL A 69 7.28 -15.42 -3.34
CA VAL A 69 8.57 -16.03 -2.95
C VAL A 69 8.35 -17.16 -1.95
N LEU A 70 7.48 -16.97 -0.95
CA LEU A 70 7.16 -17.97 0.07
C LEU A 70 6.31 -19.12 -0.47
N GLN A 71 5.45 -18.87 -1.46
CA GLN A 71 4.64 -19.86 -2.15
C GLN A 71 5.38 -20.57 -3.28
N ARG A 72 6.71 -20.37 -3.45
CA ARG A 72 7.50 -21.17 -4.38
C ARG A 72 7.16 -22.65 -4.16
N PRO A 73 6.52 -23.32 -5.14
CA PRO A 73 6.15 -24.72 -4.96
C PRO A 73 7.42 -25.48 -4.66
N ARG A 74 7.44 -26.18 -3.51
CA ARG A 74 8.40 -27.25 -3.29
C ARG A 74 8.25 -28.15 -4.51
N SER A 75 9.24 -28.07 -5.40
CA SER A 75 9.33 -28.87 -6.61
C SER A 75 8.92 -30.28 -6.25
N THR A 76 7.79 -30.70 -6.80
CA THR A 76 7.26 -32.04 -6.73
C THR A 76 8.42 -33.00 -6.94
N GLN A 77 8.81 -33.69 -5.86
CA GLN A 77 9.72 -34.81 -5.94
C GLN A 77 9.02 -35.85 -6.85
N PRO A 78 9.60 -36.22 -8.01
CA PRO A 78 9.04 -37.29 -8.81
C PRO A 78 9.23 -38.57 -7.99
N THR A 79 8.14 -39.12 -7.45
CA THR A 79 8.13 -40.50 -6.97
C THR A 79 8.24 -41.39 -8.21
N LEU A 80 9.47 -41.82 -8.47
CA LEU A 80 9.80 -42.96 -9.34
C LEU A 80 9.09 -44.23 -8.84
#